data_AF-A0A1X7GXT0-F1
#
_entry.id   AF-A0A1X7GXT0-F1
#
_cell.length_a   1.000
_cell.length_b   1.000
_cell.length_c   1.000
_cell.angle_alpha   90.00
_cell.angle_beta   90.00
_cell.angle_gamma   90.00
#
_symmetry.space_group_name_H-M   'P 1'
#
loop_
_entity.id
_entity.type
_entity.pdbx_description
1 polymer ?
#
loop_
_entity_poly.entity_id
_entity_poly.type
_entity_poly.pdbx_seq_one_letter_code
_entity_poly.pdbx_strand_id
1 'polypeptide(L)'
;MIPASADGALDAAEEAVDLLLDSGRAPGEVLVLTTGEQHPWTAHELTFGEASYWAQHDAGDDVFYADAAAVGRASARPVVVVAVNGGSDTAAATALPLARARAGALLIVCGDPQRINAALGAGV
;
A
#
# COMPACT_ATOMS: atom_id res chain seq x y z
N MET A 1 -12.94 -1.48 -1.12
CA MET A 1 -12.44 -0.42 -0.22
C MET A 1 -12.84 -0.76 1.20
N ILE A 2 -12.02 -0.38 2.18
CA ILE A 2 -12.29 -0.54 3.61
C ILE A 2 -12.34 0.88 4.21
N PRO A 3 -13.53 1.37 4.61
CA PRO A 3 -13.64 2.69 5.22
C PRO A 3 -12.85 2.77 6.54
N ALA A 4 -12.00 3.76 6.67
CA ALA A 4 -11.25 4.05 7.89
C ALA A 4 -10.96 5.55 8.00
N SER A 5 -10.69 6.05 9.21
CA SER A 5 -10.08 7.38 9.36
C SER A 5 -8.65 7.39 8.83
N ALA A 6 -8.02 8.56 8.69
CA ALA A 6 -6.61 8.64 8.33
C ALA A 6 -5.73 7.87 9.35
N ASP A 7 -5.96 8.07 10.64
CA ASP A 7 -5.19 7.42 11.71
C ASP A 7 -5.43 5.89 11.75
N GLY A 8 -6.63 5.42 11.39
CA GLY A 8 -6.97 3.99 11.38
C GLY A 8 -6.76 3.29 10.03
N ALA A 9 -6.30 4.01 9.01
CA ALA A 9 -6.15 3.43 7.66
C ALA A 9 -5.02 2.40 7.59
N LEU A 10 -3.98 2.56 8.43
CA LEU A 10 -2.87 1.61 8.50
C LEU A 10 -3.31 0.32 9.18
N ASP A 11 -3.93 0.40 10.35
CA ASP A 11 -4.50 -0.75 11.06
C ASP A 11 -5.47 -1.54 10.16
N ALA A 12 -6.36 -0.85 9.46
CA ALA A 12 -7.29 -1.49 8.52
C ALA A 12 -6.59 -2.16 7.33
N ALA A 13 -5.42 -1.66 6.92
CA ALA A 13 -4.61 -2.31 5.88
C ALA A 13 -3.90 -3.55 6.43
N GLU A 14 -3.38 -3.51 7.66
CA GLU A 14 -2.77 -4.66 8.34
C GLU A 14 -3.78 -5.78 8.55
N GLU A 15 -4.99 -5.48 9.05
CA GLU A 15 -6.07 -6.46 9.17
C GLU A 15 -6.45 -7.09 7.82
N ALA A 16 -6.42 -6.30 6.73
CA ALA A 16 -6.68 -6.82 5.39
C ALA A 16 -5.56 -7.74 4.89
N VAL A 17 -4.30 -7.43 5.23
CA VAL A 17 -3.15 -8.30 4.94
C VAL A 17 -3.28 -9.60 5.70
N ASP A 18 -3.54 -9.56 7.01
CA ASP A 18 -3.73 -10.74 7.85
C ASP A 18 -4.80 -11.66 7.28
N LEU A 19 -5.96 -11.11 6.91
CA LEU A 19 -7.04 -11.89 6.29
C LEU A 19 -6.63 -12.51 4.94
N LEU A 20 -5.84 -11.80 4.12
CA LEU A 20 -5.33 -12.35 2.86
C LEU A 20 -4.42 -13.54 3.13
N LEU A 21 -3.49 -13.43 4.08
CA LEU A 21 -2.57 -14.50 4.44
C LEU A 21 -3.30 -15.70 5.05
N ASP A 22 -4.25 -15.45 5.96
CA ASP A 22 -5.11 -16.49 6.56
C ASP A 22 -5.95 -17.22 5.51
N SER A 23 -6.33 -16.52 4.44
CA SER A 23 -7.05 -17.12 3.29
C SER A 23 -6.15 -17.89 2.33
N GLY A 24 -4.85 -17.97 2.59
CA GLY A 24 -3.86 -18.71 1.81
C GLY A 24 -3.15 -17.92 0.71
N ARG A 25 -3.25 -16.58 0.71
CA ARG A 25 -2.45 -15.73 -0.17
C ARG A 25 -0.97 -15.87 0.21
N ALA A 26 -0.08 -16.02 -0.77
CA ALA A 26 1.34 -16.02 -0.48
C ALA A 26 1.81 -14.60 -0.09
N PRO A 27 2.63 -14.43 0.97
CA PRO A 27 3.13 -13.12 1.40
C PRO A 27 3.78 -12.28 0.29
N GLY A 28 4.62 -12.93 -0.51
CA GLY A 28 5.27 -12.35 -1.69
C GLY A 28 4.33 -11.77 -2.75
N GLU A 29 3.05 -12.12 -2.73
CA GLU A 29 2.03 -11.60 -3.65
C GLU A 29 1.39 -10.29 -3.18
N VAL A 30 1.75 -9.80 -1.99
CA VAL A 30 1.10 -8.64 -1.36
C VAL A 30 2.07 -7.47 -1.27
N LEU A 31 1.68 -6.33 -1.84
CA LEU A 31 2.35 -5.03 -1.68
C LEU A 31 1.46 -4.12 -0.85
N VAL A 32 2.01 -3.49 0.19
CA VAL A 32 1.32 -2.49 1.00
C VAL A 32 1.95 -1.12 0.76
N LEU A 33 1.10 -0.12 0.52
CA LEU A 33 1.51 1.26 0.27
C LEU A 33 0.88 2.20 1.30
N THR A 34 1.66 3.10 1.89
CA THR A 34 1.15 4.17 2.77
C THR A 34 1.29 5.53 2.11
N THR A 35 0.27 6.39 2.18
CA THR A 35 0.33 7.75 1.58
C THR A 35 0.82 8.83 2.53
N GLY A 36 0.81 8.55 3.84
CA GLY A 36 1.25 9.44 4.91
C GLY A 36 2.50 8.88 5.60
N GLU A 37 2.39 8.62 6.90
CA GLU A 37 3.50 8.02 7.66
C GLU A 37 3.82 6.62 7.13
N GLN A 38 5.12 6.29 7.10
CA GLN A 38 5.58 4.97 6.70
C GLN A 38 5.22 3.93 7.75
N HIS A 39 4.94 2.72 7.31
CA HIS A 39 4.74 1.61 8.24
C HIS A 39 6.01 1.40 9.11
N PRO A 40 5.89 1.13 10.43
CA PRO A 40 7.04 0.99 11.32
C PRO A 40 8.09 -0.01 10.86
N TRP A 41 7.66 -1.11 10.21
CA TRP A 41 8.57 -2.07 9.58
C TRP A 41 9.43 -1.41 8.47
N THR A 42 8.84 -0.62 7.58
CA THR A 42 9.58 0.08 6.52
C THR A 42 10.63 1.02 7.11
N ALA A 43 10.24 1.79 8.13
CA ALA A 43 11.15 2.69 8.84
C ALA A 43 12.32 1.92 9.47
N HIS A 44 12.05 0.75 10.05
CA HIS A 44 13.07 -0.13 10.63
C HIS A 44 14.00 -0.71 9.56
N GLU A 45 13.47 -1.29 8.49
CA GLU A 45 14.27 -1.93 7.44
C GLU A 45 15.20 -0.95 6.72
N LEU A 46 14.74 0.28 6.49
CA LEU A 46 15.56 1.34 5.88
C LEU A 46 16.80 1.67 6.73
N THR A 47 16.80 1.39 8.04
CA THR A 47 17.99 1.59 8.89
C THR A 47 19.15 0.66 8.53
N PHE A 48 18.87 -0.48 7.89
CA PHE A 48 19.87 -1.41 7.36
C PHE A 48 20.36 -1.04 5.94
N GLY A 49 19.82 0.05 5.38
CA GLY A 49 20.22 0.62 4.10
C GLY A 49 19.24 0.32 2.97
N GLU A 50 19.06 1.32 2.11
CA GLU A 50 18.09 1.28 1.02
C GLU A 50 18.32 0.11 0.04
N ALA A 51 19.58 -0.23 -0.27
CA ALA A 51 19.88 -1.35 -1.17
C ALA A 51 19.38 -2.69 -0.61
N SER A 52 19.62 -2.95 0.68
CA SER A 52 19.16 -4.17 1.36
C SER A 52 17.64 -4.23 1.43
N TYR A 53 17.00 -3.09 1.76
CA TYR A 53 15.54 -2.97 1.81
C TYR A 53 14.89 -3.28 0.45
N TRP A 54 15.39 -2.73 -0.65
CA TRP A 54 14.83 -3.04 -1.98
C TRP A 54 15.19 -4.43 -2.49
N ALA A 55 16.29 -5.03 -2.02
CA ALA A 55 16.57 -6.43 -2.32
C ALA A 55 15.50 -7.38 -1.75
N GLN A 56 14.85 -7.04 -0.63
CA GLN A 56 13.73 -7.81 -0.08
C GLN A 56 12.51 -7.74 -1.01
N HIS A 57 12.24 -6.57 -1.59
CA HIS A 57 11.19 -6.42 -2.58
C HIS A 57 11.44 -7.30 -3.81
N ASP A 58 12.69 -7.34 -4.29
CA ASP A 58 13.10 -8.09 -5.47
C ASP A 58 13.11 -9.61 -5.22
N ALA A 59 13.43 -10.03 -4.00
CA ALA A 59 13.32 -11.42 -3.57
C ALA A 59 11.86 -11.90 -3.60
N GLY A 60 10.93 -11.06 -3.15
CA GLY A 60 9.50 -11.36 -3.19
C GLY A 60 9.08 -12.52 -2.28
N ASP A 61 9.84 -12.78 -1.23
CA ASP A 61 9.56 -13.87 -0.28
C ASP A 61 8.47 -13.48 0.75
N ASP A 62 8.33 -12.20 1.05
CA ASP A 62 7.46 -11.68 2.11
C ASP A 62 6.58 -10.50 1.66
N VAL A 63 5.62 -10.12 2.50
CA VAL A 63 4.82 -8.89 2.30
C VAL A 63 5.78 -7.70 2.27
N PHE A 64 5.65 -6.86 1.25
CA PHE A 64 6.50 -5.68 1.13
C PHE A 64 5.71 -4.41 1.41
N TYR A 65 6.24 -3.58 2.29
CA TYR A 65 5.66 -2.29 2.69
C TYR A 65 6.52 -1.16 2.15
N ALA A 66 5.89 -0.19 1.47
CA ALA A 66 6.57 0.97 0.92
C ALA A 66 5.76 2.25 1.05
N ASP A 67 6.47 3.38 1.04
CA ASP A 67 5.86 4.69 0.84
C ASP A 67 5.25 4.79 -0.57
N ALA A 68 4.07 5.38 -0.68
CA ALA A 68 3.38 5.56 -1.95
C ALA A 68 4.18 6.39 -2.98
N ALA A 69 5.09 7.26 -2.55
CA ALA A 69 6.01 7.97 -3.45
C ALA A 69 6.95 7.00 -4.19
N ALA A 70 7.22 5.82 -3.63
CA ALA A 70 8.06 4.80 -4.24
C ALA A 70 7.30 3.80 -5.13
N VAL A 71 5.97 3.97 -5.32
CA VAL A 71 5.14 3.05 -6.14
C VAL A 71 5.62 2.92 -7.59
N GLY A 72 6.30 3.96 -8.11
CA GLY A 72 6.93 3.94 -9.43
C GLY A 72 8.08 2.93 -9.53
N ARG A 73 8.79 2.67 -8.42
CA ARG A 73 9.88 1.69 -8.33
C ARG A 73 9.38 0.28 -8.04
N ALA A 74 8.29 0.15 -7.28
CA ALA A 74 7.74 -1.15 -6.92
C ALA A 74 7.32 -1.96 -8.17
N SER A 75 7.62 -3.26 -8.14
CA SER A 75 7.18 -4.24 -9.13
C SER A 75 5.70 -4.54 -8.93
N ALA A 76 5.03 -4.97 -10.00
CA ALA A 76 3.64 -5.39 -9.89
C ALA A 76 3.51 -6.63 -9.00
N ARG A 77 2.45 -6.69 -8.19
CA ARG A 77 2.09 -7.84 -7.38
C ARG A 77 0.61 -8.20 -7.59
N PRO A 78 0.21 -9.47 -7.43
CA PRO A 78 -1.19 -9.87 -7.56
C PRO A 78 -2.14 -9.03 -6.69
N VAL A 79 -1.72 -8.69 -5.46
CA VAL A 79 -2.50 -7.87 -4.53
C VAL A 79 -1.72 -6.62 -4.12
N VAL A 80 -2.39 -5.47 -4.20
CA VAL A 80 -1.91 -4.21 -3.63
C VAL A 80 -2.92 -3.70 -2.60
N VAL A 81 -2.44 -3.39 -1.41
CA VAL A 81 -3.21 -2.74 -0.34
C VAL A 81 -2.68 -1.33 -0.17
N VAL A 82 -3.55 -0.33 -0.15
CA VAL A 82 -3.16 1.07 0.03
C VAL A 82 -3.82 1.63 1.28
N ALA A 83 -3.02 2.04 2.27
CA ALA A 83 -3.46 2.82 3.40
C ALA A 83 -3.36 4.32 3.06
N VAL A 84 -4.51 4.99 2.96
CA VAL A 84 -4.60 6.44 2.78
C VAL A 84 -4.52 7.12 4.16
N ASN A 85 -3.40 6.91 4.84
CA ASN A 85 -3.15 7.26 6.25
C ASN A 85 -2.61 8.69 6.47
N GLY A 86 -2.81 9.60 5.51
CA GLY A 86 -2.28 10.95 5.57
C GLY A 86 -1.76 11.42 4.21
N GLY A 87 -0.77 12.31 4.22
CA GLY A 87 -0.24 12.93 3.00
C GLY A 87 -1.16 14.00 2.40
N SER A 88 -0.78 14.60 1.28
CA SER A 88 -1.61 15.56 0.55
C SER A 88 -2.63 14.85 -0.35
N ASP A 89 -3.73 15.52 -0.70
CA ASP A 89 -4.73 14.95 -1.62
C ASP A 89 -4.13 14.65 -3.00
N THR A 90 -3.16 15.47 -3.44
CA THR A 90 -2.38 15.22 -4.65
C THR A 90 -1.56 13.94 -4.56
N ALA A 91 -1.01 13.62 -3.37
CA ALA A 91 -0.27 12.38 -3.17
C ALA A 91 -1.19 11.16 -3.34
N ALA A 92 -2.37 11.16 -2.72
CA ALA A 92 -3.36 10.10 -2.89
C ALA A 92 -3.85 9.99 -4.34
N ALA A 93 -4.15 11.12 -5.00
CA ALA A 93 -4.58 11.18 -6.40
C ALA A 93 -3.51 10.67 -7.38
N THR A 94 -2.23 10.81 -7.04
CA THR A 94 -1.12 10.28 -7.83
C THR A 94 -0.87 8.80 -7.52
N ALA A 95 -0.94 8.41 -6.25
CA ALA A 95 -0.63 7.08 -5.78
C ALA A 95 -1.66 6.04 -6.20
N LEU A 96 -2.95 6.34 -6.07
CA LEU A 96 -4.01 5.34 -6.31
C LEU A 96 -4.05 4.80 -7.75
N PRO A 97 -3.91 5.63 -8.81
CA PRO A 97 -3.81 5.13 -10.18
C PRO A 97 -2.56 4.27 -10.41
N LEU A 98 -1.42 4.65 -9.83
CA LEU A 98 -0.18 3.87 -9.94
C LEU A 98 -0.28 2.54 -9.18
N ALA A 99 -0.83 2.55 -7.97
CA ALA A 99 -1.12 1.35 -7.18
C ALA A 99 -2.04 0.40 -7.94
N ARG A 100 -3.08 0.94 -8.60
CA ARG A 100 -3.95 0.15 -9.49
C ARG A 100 -3.18 -0.48 -10.64
N ALA A 101 -2.21 0.22 -11.24
CA ALA A 101 -1.37 -0.33 -12.29
C ALA A 101 -0.38 -1.40 -11.79
N ARG A 102 -0.03 -1.39 -10.49
CA ARG A 102 0.79 -2.42 -9.84
C ARG A 102 -0.03 -3.63 -9.39
N ALA A 103 -1.34 -3.48 -9.20
CA ALA A 103 -2.24 -4.56 -8.81
C ALA A 103 -2.61 -5.46 -9.99
N GLY A 104 -2.09 -6.68 -10.01
CA GLY A 104 -2.37 -7.66 -11.06
C GLY A 104 -3.76 -8.29 -11.00
N ALA A 105 -4.34 -8.40 -9.80
CA ALA A 105 -5.64 -9.05 -9.59
C ALA A 105 -6.55 -8.25 -8.64
N LEU A 106 -6.00 -7.70 -7.55
CA LEU A 106 -6.80 -7.06 -6.50
C LEU A 106 -6.13 -5.79 -5.98
N LEU A 107 -6.91 -4.71 -5.93
CA LEU A 107 -6.56 -3.49 -5.22
C LEU A 107 -7.52 -3.31 -4.03
N ILE A 108 -6.95 -3.26 -2.82
CA ILE A 108 -7.66 -2.89 -1.59
C ILE A 108 -7.20 -1.48 -1.21
N VAL A 109 -8.14 -0.60 -0.89
CA VAL A 109 -7.84 0.76 -0.43
C VAL A 109 -8.52 0.97 0.91
N CYS A 110 -7.73 1.33 1.92
CA CYS A 110 -8.13 1.58 3.30
C CYS A 110 -8.02 3.08 3.59
N GLY A 111 -9.08 3.71 4.10
CA GLY A 111 -9.07 5.13 4.43
C GLY A 111 -10.40 5.84 4.15
N ASP A 112 -10.35 7.18 4.18
CA ASP A 112 -11.56 8.00 4.10
C ASP A 112 -12.25 7.84 2.72
N PRO A 113 -13.53 7.41 2.68
CA PRO A 113 -14.23 7.18 1.43
C PRO A 113 -14.34 8.41 0.52
N GLN A 114 -14.54 9.61 1.09
CA GLN A 114 -14.68 10.83 0.29
C GLN A 114 -13.36 11.17 -0.39
N ARG A 115 -12.27 11.08 0.36
CA ARG A 115 -10.91 11.31 -0.13
C ARG A 115 -10.51 10.32 -1.22
N ILE A 116 -10.78 9.03 -1.01
CA ILE A 116 -10.49 7.97 -1.99
C ILE A 116 -11.29 8.20 -3.28
N ASN A 117 -12.59 8.49 -3.16
CA ASN A 117 -13.44 8.73 -4.33
C ASN A 117 -13.04 10.00 -5.10
N ALA A 118 -12.63 11.06 -4.41
CA ALA A 118 -12.09 12.26 -5.04
C ALA A 118 -10.79 11.94 -5.80
N ALA A 119 -9.88 11.19 -5.19
CA ALA A 119 -8.59 10.80 -5.77
C ALA A 119 -8.71 9.83 -6.96
N LEU A 120 -9.71 8.94 -6.96
CA LEU A 120 -10.00 8.03 -8.07
C LEU A 120 -10.78 8.71 -9.20
N GLY A 121 -11.15 9.99 -9.05
CA GLY A 121 -11.96 10.71 -10.00
C GLY A 121 -13.35 10.13 -10.08
N ALA A 122 -14.19 10.41 -9.08
CA ALA A 122 -15.63 10.44 -9.29
C ALA A 122 -15.94 11.38 -10.47
N GLY A 123 -15.88 10.81 -11.67
CA GLY A 123 -16.34 11.38 -12.90
C GLY A 123 -17.82 11.65 -12.74
N VAL A 124 -18.15 12.93 -12.79
CA VAL A 124 -19.39 13.40 -13.41
C VAL A 124 -19.31 13.16 -14.91
#